data_AF-A0A9N9PTC3-F1
#
_entry.id   AF-A0A9N9PTC3-F1
#
_cell.length_a   1.000
_cell.length_b   1.000
_cell.length_c   1.000
_cell.angle_alpha   90.00
_cell.angle_beta   90.00
_cell.angle_gamma   90.00
#
_symmetry.space_group_name_H-M   'P 1'
#
loop_
_entity.id
_entity.type
_entity.pdbx_description
1 polymer ?
#
loop_
_entity_poly.entity_id
_entity_poly.type
_entity_poly.pdbx_seq_one_letter_code
_entity_poly.pdbx_strand_id
1 'polypeptide(L)'
;MEIESGLPTSNDQQTANYKGKDENDKPMHETEYCAHHVVDLMPDMSMKICNGGEQEGLMTWISVCVVGEESMRLSYEMETIDLSAAIPFFLHAIVEFPAAVNFYSNPSEQLSSPAPQAEDIIKQYAVLLFSSSLIALAFATRPVDDTSKYVAGAFALYHLAPTLRAARRIRGGETGTSYGKGLGGPYVHLAVHGGCLIGFLGLRLDYWASFQ
;
A
#
# COMPACT_ATOMS: atom_id res chain seq x y z
N MET A 1 2.25 -76.36 -15.07
CA MET A 1 3.62 -76.10 -15.56
C MET A 1 3.79 -74.59 -15.47
N GLU A 2 4.03 -74.11 -14.23
CA GLU A 2 5.36 -73.67 -13.70
C GLU A 2 5.82 -72.39 -14.41
N ILE A 3 5.63 -71.20 -13.82
CA ILE A 3 6.38 -70.50 -12.73
C ILE A 3 7.72 -69.90 -13.24
N GLU A 4 7.98 -68.67 -12.79
CA GLU A 4 9.24 -67.87 -12.73
C GLU A 4 9.40 -66.78 -13.81
N SER A 5 9.29 -65.49 -13.46
CA SER A 5 10.11 -64.64 -12.56
C SER A 5 11.41 -64.17 -13.24
N GLY A 6 11.61 -62.85 -13.29
CA GLY A 6 12.74 -62.22 -13.97
C GLY A 6 12.82 -60.72 -13.70
N LEU A 7 13.15 -60.38 -12.46
CA LEU A 7 13.72 -59.08 -12.07
C LEU A 7 15.22 -59.07 -12.42
N PRO A 8 15.78 -57.90 -12.77
CA PRO A 8 16.94 -57.39 -12.02
C PRO A 8 16.69 -55.91 -11.62
N THR A 9 16.83 -55.46 -10.36
CA THR A 9 18.07 -55.14 -9.59
C THR A 9 19.12 -54.43 -10.45
N SER A 10 19.73 -53.29 -10.13
CA SER A 10 20.07 -52.66 -8.86
C SER A 10 20.59 -51.23 -9.10
N ASN A 11 20.36 -50.36 -8.12
CA ASN A 11 21.29 -49.39 -7.52
C ASN A 11 22.33 -48.65 -8.38
N ASP A 12 22.22 -47.32 -8.39
CA ASP A 12 23.30 -46.38 -8.04
C ASP A 12 22.64 -45.13 -7.43
N GLN A 13 22.47 -45.07 -6.10
CA GLN A 13 23.36 -44.38 -5.16
C GLN A 13 23.75 -42.94 -5.56
N GLN A 14 22.96 -41.97 -5.09
CA GLN A 14 23.53 -40.68 -4.66
C GLN A 14 22.83 -40.19 -3.39
N THR A 15 23.22 -40.80 -2.27
CA THR A 15 22.96 -40.32 -0.91
C THR A 15 23.94 -39.20 -0.58
N ALA A 16 23.50 -37.95 -0.65
CA ALA A 16 24.20 -36.81 -0.08
C ALA A 16 23.55 -36.42 1.26
N ASN A 17 23.97 -37.11 2.32
CA ASN A 17 24.52 -36.53 3.55
C ASN A 17 23.91 -35.19 4.01
N TYR A 18 22.75 -35.22 4.66
CA TYR A 18 22.30 -34.12 5.54
C TYR A 18 22.56 -34.52 6.98
N LYS A 19 23.72 -34.07 7.48
CA LYS A 19 24.18 -34.26 8.85
C LYS A 19 23.37 -33.37 9.78
N GLY A 20 22.68 -34.00 10.72
CA GLY A 20 21.88 -33.35 11.76
C GLY A 20 22.66 -32.33 12.57
N LYS A 21 21.95 -31.28 12.98
CA LYS A 21 22.37 -30.35 14.01
C LYS A 21 21.19 -30.11 14.95
N ASP A 22 21.26 -30.87 16.04
CA ASP A 22 20.84 -30.57 17.41
C ASP A 22 19.51 -29.86 17.63
N GLU A 23 18.57 -30.69 18.10
CA GLU A 23 17.46 -30.35 18.97
C GLU A 23 17.89 -29.37 20.07
N ASN A 24 17.25 -28.20 20.09
CA ASN A 24 17.04 -27.41 21.30
C ASN A 24 15.61 -26.89 21.24
N ASP A 25 14.67 -27.80 21.50
CA ASP A 25 13.30 -27.50 21.83
C ASP A 25 13.26 -26.70 23.14
N LYS A 26 13.22 -25.37 23.00
CA LYS A 26 12.65 -24.50 24.02
C LYS A 26 11.19 -24.24 23.65
N PRO A 27 10.22 -24.52 24.54
CA PRO A 27 8.83 -24.21 24.27
C PRO A 27 8.70 -22.71 24.03
N MET A 28 8.23 -22.33 22.84
CA MET A 28 7.80 -20.97 22.55
C MET A 28 6.63 -20.67 23.47
N HIS A 29 6.89 -19.85 24.48
CA HIS A 29 5.87 -19.12 25.21
C HIS A 29 5.01 -18.41 24.17
N GLU A 30 3.70 -18.67 24.21
CA GLU A 30 2.69 -17.88 23.51
C GLU A 30 2.92 -16.41 23.86
N THR A 31 3.50 -15.65 22.94
CA THR A 31 3.40 -14.20 22.96
C THR A 31 2.02 -13.87 22.41
N GLU A 32 1.07 -13.84 23.34
CA GLU A 32 -0.21 -13.16 23.22
C GLU A 32 0.08 -11.76 22.67
N TYR A 33 -0.23 -11.56 21.39
CA TYR A 33 -0.10 -10.28 20.73
C TYR A 33 -1.23 -9.41 21.26
N CYS A 34 -0.96 -8.68 22.35
CA CYS A 34 -1.80 -7.60 22.86
C CYS A 34 -1.94 -6.51 21.79
N ALA A 35 -2.92 -6.69 20.90
CA ALA A 35 -3.50 -5.60 20.12
C ALA A 35 -4.52 -4.86 20.99
N HIS A 36 -4.06 -4.27 22.09
CA HIS A 36 -4.79 -3.31 22.88
C HIS A 36 -3.85 -2.12 23.11
N HIS A 37 -4.33 -0.92 22.80
CA HIS A 37 -3.62 0.39 22.78
C HIS A 37 -3.02 0.84 21.45
N VAL A 38 -3.88 1.02 20.43
CA VAL A 38 -3.78 2.17 19.51
C VAL A 38 -5.16 2.80 19.33
N VAL A 39 -5.85 3.07 20.44
CA VAL A 39 -7.07 3.89 20.46
C VAL A 39 -6.99 4.76 21.71
N ASP A 40 -6.15 5.80 21.69
CA ASP A 40 -6.15 6.84 22.73
C ASP A 40 -5.42 8.12 22.27
N LEU A 41 -5.64 8.52 21.01
CA LEU A 41 -5.09 9.79 20.48
C LEU A 41 -6.07 10.53 19.58
N MET A 42 -7.37 10.54 19.88
CA MET A 42 -8.32 11.53 19.35
C MET A 42 -9.49 11.74 20.33
N PRO A 43 -9.32 12.56 21.40
CA PRO A 43 -10.48 13.03 22.13
C PRO A 43 -11.13 14.12 21.25
N ASP A 44 -12.39 13.91 20.88
CA ASP A 44 -13.29 14.90 20.25
C ASP A 44 -13.51 14.84 18.73
N MET A 45 -13.67 13.64 18.16
CA MET A 45 -14.54 13.47 16.99
C MET A 45 -15.84 12.81 17.41
N SER A 46 -16.86 13.63 17.68
CA SER A 46 -18.24 13.17 17.89
C SER A 46 -18.83 12.70 16.55
N MET A 47 -18.58 11.43 16.22
CA MET A 47 -19.24 10.75 15.10
C MET A 47 -20.67 10.40 15.53
N LYS A 48 -21.64 11.23 15.13
CA LYS A 48 -23.07 10.89 15.26
C LYS A 48 -23.43 9.86 14.20
N ILE A 49 -23.44 8.59 14.62
CA ILE A 49 -24.11 7.52 13.88
C ILE A 49 -25.62 7.70 14.11
N CYS A 50 -26.35 8.18 13.11
CA CYS A 50 -27.81 8.14 13.14
C CYS A 50 -28.26 6.71 12.83
N ASN A 51 -28.63 5.95 13.87
CA ASN A 51 -29.37 4.71 13.69
C ASN A 51 -30.77 5.03 13.14
N GLY A 52 -30.94 4.89 11.83
CA GLY A 52 -32.25 4.81 11.20
C GLY A 52 -32.92 3.51 11.63
N GLY A 53 -34.10 3.63 12.24
CA GLY A 53 -34.84 2.51 12.81
C GLY A 53 -35.17 1.41 11.82
N GLU A 54 -35.18 0.21 12.39
CA GLU A 54 -35.75 -1.06 11.98
C GLU A 54 -36.89 -0.96 10.96
N GLN A 55 -36.61 -1.34 9.71
CA GLN A 55 -37.62 -1.93 8.82
C GLN A 55 -37.04 -3.19 8.18
N GLU A 56 -37.79 -4.27 8.35
CA GLU A 56 -37.45 -5.60 7.89
C GLU A 56 -37.37 -5.67 6.36
N GLY A 57 -36.32 -6.33 5.85
CA GLY A 57 -36.21 -6.70 4.45
C GLY A 57 -34.96 -6.17 3.75
N LEU A 58 -33.90 -7.00 3.79
CA LEU A 58 -32.88 -7.18 2.75
C LEU A 58 -32.60 -5.98 1.84
N MET A 59 -31.67 -5.13 2.25
CA MET A 59 -30.53 -4.62 1.48
C MET A 59 -29.87 -3.50 2.28
N THR A 60 -28.72 -3.79 2.89
CA THR A 60 -27.89 -2.76 3.53
C THR A 60 -27.23 -1.92 2.43
N TRP A 61 -27.90 -0.86 2.00
CA TRP A 61 -27.28 0.17 1.17
C TRP A 61 -26.44 1.08 2.08
N ILE A 62 -25.13 1.12 1.89
CA ILE A 62 -24.31 2.23 2.38
C ILE A 62 -24.67 3.43 1.51
N SER A 63 -25.63 4.23 1.95
CA SER A 63 -25.96 5.50 1.31
C SER A 63 -24.91 6.52 1.73
N VAL A 64 -23.95 6.81 0.85
CA VAL A 64 -23.12 8.01 0.97
C VAL A 64 -24.03 9.20 0.66
N CYS A 65 -24.55 9.83 1.71
CA CYS A 65 -25.30 11.07 1.57
C CYS A 65 -24.34 12.18 1.15
N VAL A 66 -24.28 12.47 -0.16
CA VAL A 66 -23.84 13.77 -0.67
C VAL A 66 -24.97 14.75 -0.30
N VAL A 67 -24.79 15.43 0.83
CA VAL A 67 -25.74 16.43 1.31
C VAL A 67 -25.66 17.66 0.41
N GLY A 68 -26.80 17.99 -0.21
CA GLY A 68 -27.20 19.39 -0.42
C GLY A 68 -27.05 19.92 -1.84
N GLU A 69 -27.87 19.42 -2.76
CA GLU A 69 -28.27 20.18 -3.94
C GLU A 69 -29.46 21.08 -3.52
N GLU A 70 -29.20 22.36 -3.33
CA GLU A 70 -30.01 23.50 -3.84
C GLU A 70 -29.67 24.79 -3.08
N SER A 71 -29.34 25.83 -3.86
CA SER A 71 -29.31 27.25 -3.46
C SER A 71 -28.01 27.81 -2.83
N MET A 72 -26.96 27.94 -3.64
CA MET A 72 -25.94 28.98 -3.42
C MET A 72 -25.66 29.74 -4.73
N ARG A 73 -26.47 30.78 -4.96
CA ARG A 73 -26.20 31.82 -5.96
C ARG A 73 -24.91 32.55 -5.60
N LEU A 74 -24.00 32.63 -6.57
CA LEU A 74 -23.19 33.82 -6.88
C LEU A 74 -22.25 34.35 -5.78
N SER A 75 -21.32 33.49 -5.37
CA SER A 75 -19.95 33.93 -5.07
C SER A 75 -19.02 32.87 -5.66
N TYR A 76 -18.88 32.86 -6.99
CA TYR A 76 -17.76 32.18 -7.63
C TYR A 76 -16.53 33.06 -7.38
N GLU A 77 -16.13 33.23 -6.12
CA GLU A 77 -14.71 33.35 -5.86
C GLU A 77 -14.16 32.04 -6.37
N MET A 78 -13.54 32.11 -7.53
CA MET A 78 -12.75 31.02 -8.07
C MET A 78 -11.63 30.83 -7.05
N GLU A 79 -11.93 30.09 -5.98
CA GLU A 79 -10.97 29.69 -4.96
C GLU A 79 -9.92 28.92 -5.72
N THR A 80 -8.81 29.62 -5.98
CA THR A 80 -7.81 29.14 -6.92
C THR A 80 -7.23 27.89 -6.31
N ILE A 81 -7.48 26.75 -6.95
CA ILE A 81 -6.79 25.50 -6.62
C ILE A 81 -5.30 25.83 -6.66
N ASP A 82 -4.63 25.72 -5.52
CA ASP A 82 -3.18 25.87 -5.46
C ASP A 82 -2.58 24.66 -6.18
N LEU A 83 -2.32 24.87 -7.48
CA LEU A 83 -1.78 23.84 -8.34
C LEU A 83 -0.46 23.29 -7.79
N SER A 84 0.33 24.14 -7.11
CA SER A 84 1.61 23.72 -6.52
C SER A 84 1.41 22.69 -5.40
N ALA A 85 0.38 22.89 -4.57
CA ALA A 85 0.01 21.98 -3.50
C ALA A 85 -0.76 20.74 -3.98
N ALA A 86 -1.40 20.81 -5.15
CA ALA A 86 -2.07 19.67 -5.77
C ALA A 86 -1.07 18.69 -6.44
N ILE A 87 0.11 19.17 -6.87
CA ILE A 87 1.13 18.36 -7.57
C ILE A 87 1.49 17.07 -6.82
N PRO A 88 1.83 17.08 -5.50
CA PRO A 88 2.16 15.84 -4.78
C PRO A 88 1.04 14.80 -4.80
N PHE A 89 -0.21 15.25 -4.69
CA PHE A 89 -1.39 14.39 -4.74
C PHE A 89 -1.61 13.78 -6.14
N PHE A 90 -1.48 14.58 -7.20
CA PHE A 90 -1.55 14.06 -8.57
C PHE A 90 -0.42 13.09 -8.87
N LEU A 91 0.82 13.40 -8.45
CA LEU A 91 1.95 12.50 -8.63
C LEU A 91 1.74 11.16 -7.92
N HIS A 92 1.23 11.16 -6.68
CA HIS A 92 0.86 9.93 -5.97
C HIS A 92 -0.14 9.12 -6.79
N ALA A 93 -1.26 9.73 -7.20
CA ALA A 93 -2.31 9.04 -7.94
C ALA A 93 -1.80 8.47 -9.29
N ILE A 94 -1.03 9.24 -10.06
CA ILE A 94 -0.50 8.82 -11.37
C ILE A 94 0.46 7.63 -11.24
N VAL A 95 1.25 7.58 -10.17
CA VAL A 95 2.25 6.52 -9.95
C VAL A 95 1.61 5.27 -9.37
N GLU A 96 0.79 5.43 -8.34
CA GLU A 96 0.27 4.31 -7.56
C GLU A 96 -0.96 3.67 -8.20
N PHE A 97 -1.74 4.39 -9.02
CA PHE A 97 -2.89 3.81 -9.71
C PHE A 97 -2.51 2.69 -10.71
N PRO A 98 -1.55 2.87 -11.64
CA PRO A 98 -1.09 1.78 -12.50
C PRO A 98 -0.46 0.63 -11.70
N ALA A 99 0.24 0.94 -10.61
CA ALA A 99 0.83 -0.08 -9.73
C ALA A 99 -0.26 -0.91 -9.04
N ALA A 100 -1.33 -0.28 -8.55
CA ALA A 100 -2.49 -0.94 -7.96
C ALA A 100 -3.16 -1.89 -8.96
N VAL A 101 -3.42 -1.42 -10.19
CA VAL A 101 -4.01 -2.25 -11.25
C VAL A 101 -3.11 -3.45 -11.56
N ASN A 102 -1.79 -3.24 -11.63
CA ASN A 102 -0.84 -4.31 -11.88
C ASN A 102 -0.79 -5.34 -10.73
N PHE A 103 -0.76 -4.90 -9.47
CA PHE A 103 -0.74 -5.79 -8.31
C PHE A 103 -2.02 -6.61 -8.18
N TYR A 104 -3.17 -6.02 -8.55
CA TYR A 104 -4.44 -6.74 -8.53
C TYR A 104 -4.52 -7.79 -9.65
N SER A 105 -4.07 -7.44 -10.85
CA SER A 105 -4.20 -8.29 -12.05
C SER A 105 -3.10 -9.35 -12.15
N ASN A 106 -1.88 -9.02 -11.73
CA ASN A 106 -0.68 -9.85 -11.84
C ASN A 106 0.00 -10.07 -10.46
N PRO A 107 -0.68 -10.62 -9.45
CA PRO A 107 -0.13 -10.77 -8.10
C PRO A 107 1.05 -11.75 -8.07
N SER A 108 1.00 -12.83 -8.86
CA SER A 108 2.09 -13.83 -8.95
C SER A 108 3.40 -13.25 -9.47
N GLU A 109 3.35 -12.16 -10.24
CA GLU A 109 4.53 -11.48 -10.77
C GLU A 109 5.31 -10.72 -9.69
N GLN A 110 4.67 -10.44 -8.56
CA GLN A 110 5.31 -9.75 -7.42
C GLN A 110 6.10 -10.71 -6.53
N LEU A 111 6.01 -12.02 -6.79
CA LEU A 111 6.64 -13.07 -6.01
C LEU A 111 7.81 -13.69 -6.76
N SER A 112 8.87 -14.06 -6.03
CA SER A 112 10.01 -14.80 -6.58
C SER A 112 9.69 -16.28 -6.87
N SER A 113 8.64 -16.81 -6.23
CA SER A 113 8.15 -18.18 -6.40
C SER A 113 6.63 -18.22 -6.16
N PRO A 114 5.90 -19.19 -6.74
CA PRO A 114 4.46 -19.31 -6.53
C PRO A 114 4.11 -19.50 -5.05
N ALA A 115 3.27 -18.62 -4.49
CA ALA A 115 2.80 -18.70 -3.11
C ALA A 115 1.36 -18.16 -3.01
N PRO A 116 0.33 -19.03 -3.12
CA PRO A 116 -1.07 -18.61 -3.21
C PRO A 116 -1.54 -17.73 -2.05
N GLN A 117 -1.09 -17.99 -0.81
CA GLN A 117 -1.47 -17.17 0.34
C GLN A 117 -0.92 -15.74 0.24
N ALA A 118 0.23 -15.56 -0.40
CA ALA A 118 0.82 -14.24 -0.60
C ALA A 118 0.12 -13.46 -1.72
N GLU A 119 -0.47 -14.15 -2.70
CA GLU A 119 -1.23 -13.49 -3.79
C GLU A 119 -2.48 -12.77 -3.27
N ASP A 120 -3.20 -13.36 -2.31
CA ASP A 120 -4.37 -12.73 -1.70
C ASP A 120 -3.97 -11.47 -0.90
N ILE A 121 -2.84 -11.53 -0.19
CA ILE A 121 -2.26 -10.37 0.50
C ILE A 121 -1.90 -9.27 -0.51
N ILE A 122 -1.27 -9.62 -1.63
CA ILE A 122 -0.92 -8.66 -2.69
C ILE A 122 -2.16 -7.99 -3.28
N LYS A 123 -3.25 -8.73 -3.52
CA LYS A 123 -4.51 -8.14 -3.98
C LYS A 123 -5.12 -7.19 -2.94
N GLN A 124 -5.04 -7.54 -1.65
CA GLN A 124 -5.48 -6.63 -0.58
C GLN A 124 -4.66 -5.34 -0.56
N TYR A 125 -3.33 -5.45 -0.71
CA TYR A 125 -2.45 -4.29 -0.89
C TYR A 125 -2.80 -3.47 -2.14
N ALA A 126 -3.18 -4.12 -3.24
CA ALA A 126 -3.61 -3.43 -4.45
C ALA A 126 -4.87 -2.57 -4.23
N VAL A 127 -5.86 -3.09 -3.49
CA VAL A 127 -7.06 -2.32 -3.11
C VAL A 127 -6.71 -1.15 -2.20
N LEU A 128 -5.75 -1.33 -1.30
CA LEU A 128 -5.25 -0.24 -0.44
C LEU A 128 -4.57 0.87 -1.24
N LEU A 129 -3.72 0.51 -2.22
CA LEU A 129 -3.09 1.46 -3.16
C LEU A 129 -4.11 2.21 -4.02
N PHE A 130 -5.14 1.50 -4.50
CA PHE A 130 -6.21 2.12 -5.24
C PHE A 130 -6.98 3.13 -4.37
N SER A 131 -7.30 2.74 -3.14
CA SER A 131 -7.98 3.62 -2.17
C SER A 131 -7.14 4.85 -1.84
N SER A 132 -5.83 4.71 -1.66
CA SER A 132 -4.94 5.84 -1.42
C SER A 132 -4.87 6.80 -2.62
N SER A 133 -4.94 6.27 -3.83
CA SER A 133 -5.03 7.07 -5.06
C SER A 133 -6.33 7.89 -5.13
N LEU A 134 -7.47 7.30 -4.74
CA LEU A 134 -8.74 8.03 -4.66
C LEU A 134 -8.73 9.13 -3.60
N ILE A 135 -8.15 8.85 -2.43
CA ILE A 135 -7.96 9.86 -1.37
C ILE A 135 -7.08 10.99 -1.93
N ALA A 136 -5.97 10.68 -2.60
CA ALA A 136 -5.11 11.70 -3.18
C ALA A 136 -5.85 12.56 -4.20
N LEU A 137 -6.65 11.97 -5.10
CA LEU A 137 -7.45 12.74 -6.07
C LEU A 137 -8.51 13.64 -5.41
N ALA A 138 -9.13 13.18 -4.32
CA ALA A 138 -10.06 14.01 -3.55
C ALA A 138 -9.35 15.23 -2.93
N PHE A 139 -8.11 15.07 -2.46
CA PHE A 139 -7.30 16.18 -1.93
C PHE A 139 -6.69 17.07 -3.03
N ALA A 140 -6.45 16.53 -4.23
CA ALA A 140 -5.92 17.29 -5.36
C ALA A 140 -6.93 18.28 -5.97
N THR A 141 -8.23 18.07 -5.73
CA THR A 141 -9.33 18.83 -6.36
C THR A 141 -10.00 19.80 -5.40
N ARG A 142 -9.48 19.94 -4.19
CA ARG A 142 -9.99 20.84 -3.15
C ARG A 142 -8.95 21.87 -2.71
N PRO A 143 -9.37 22.99 -2.13
CA PRO A 143 -8.47 23.90 -1.43
C PRO A 143 -7.71 23.20 -0.30
N VAL A 144 -6.46 23.62 -0.10
CA VAL A 144 -5.57 23.08 0.94
C VAL A 144 -5.98 23.64 2.29
N ASP A 145 -6.32 22.75 3.21
CA ASP A 145 -6.64 23.05 4.60
C ASP A 145 -5.70 22.29 5.56
N ASP A 146 -5.89 22.46 6.87
CA ASP A 146 -5.11 21.74 7.88
C ASP A 146 -5.24 20.22 7.74
N THR A 147 -6.43 19.72 7.39
CA THR A 147 -6.65 18.30 7.08
C THR A 147 -5.73 17.81 5.96
N SER A 148 -5.62 18.59 4.89
CA SER A 148 -4.76 18.30 3.75
C SER A 148 -3.29 18.16 4.17
N LYS A 149 -2.83 18.99 5.12
CA LYS A 149 -1.46 18.91 5.66
C LYS A 149 -1.23 17.64 6.47
N TYR A 150 -2.18 17.22 7.29
CA TYR A 150 -2.07 15.96 8.04
C TYR A 150 -2.08 14.74 7.10
N VAL A 151 -2.96 14.76 6.09
CA VAL A 151 -3.03 13.72 5.07
C VAL A 151 -1.74 13.67 4.25
N ALA A 152 -1.18 14.83 3.87
CA ALA A 152 0.13 14.91 3.24
C ALA A 152 1.23 14.30 4.13
N GLY A 153 1.21 14.56 5.43
CA GLY A 153 2.12 13.92 6.39
C GLY A 153 2.01 12.39 6.38
N ALA A 154 0.80 11.84 6.33
CA ALA A 154 0.57 10.41 6.23
C ALA A 154 1.10 9.83 4.90
N PHE A 155 0.87 10.50 3.77
CA PHE A 155 1.43 10.10 2.48
C PHE A 155 2.96 10.20 2.42
N ALA A 156 3.56 11.19 3.09
CA ALA A 156 5.01 11.28 3.22
C ALA A 156 5.57 10.06 3.96
N LEU A 157 4.98 9.68 5.10
CA LEU A 157 5.37 8.48 5.84
C LEU A 157 5.19 7.21 5.00
N TYR A 158 4.10 7.11 4.25
CA TYR A 158 3.87 6.02 3.31
C TYR A 158 5.02 5.88 2.28
N HIS A 159 5.46 6.99 1.67
CA HIS A 159 6.54 6.97 0.67
C HIS A 159 7.95 6.80 1.25
N LEU A 160 8.13 6.93 2.57
CA LEU A 160 9.43 6.70 3.21
C LEU A 160 9.91 5.25 3.02
N ALA A 161 9.03 4.27 3.23
CA ALA A 161 9.38 2.86 3.11
C ALA A 161 9.86 2.45 1.69
N PRO A 162 9.14 2.73 0.59
CA PRO A 162 9.62 2.41 -0.75
C PRO A 162 10.88 3.21 -1.15
N THR A 163 11.03 4.45 -0.67
CA THR A 163 12.26 5.26 -0.87
C THR A 163 13.47 4.60 -0.20
N LEU A 164 13.35 4.19 1.06
CA LEU A 164 14.42 3.49 1.79
C LEU A 164 14.75 2.14 1.15
N ARG A 165 13.73 1.39 0.69
CA ARG A 165 13.93 0.13 -0.04
C ARG A 165 14.75 0.34 -1.31
N ALA A 166 14.40 1.35 -2.13
CA ALA A 166 15.13 1.69 -3.34
C ALA A 166 16.57 2.14 -3.05
N ALA A 167 16.77 2.98 -2.03
CA ALA A 167 18.08 3.45 -1.61
C ALA A 167 19.00 2.30 -1.14
N ARG A 168 18.45 1.33 -0.40
CA ARG A 168 19.21 0.13 0.03
C ARG A 168 19.64 -0.72 -1.16
N ARG A 169 18.79 -0.90 -2.17
CA ARG A 169 19.12 -1.64 -3.40
C ARG A 169 20.25 -0.98 -4.19
N ILE A 170 20.19 0.35 -4.35
CA ILE A 170 21.26 1.12 -5.00
C ILE A 170 22.58 0.98 -4.23
N ARG A 171 22.55 1.13 -2.89
CA ARG A 171 23.73 0.95 -2.04
C ARG A 171 24.28 -0.48 -2.07
N GLY A 172 23.42 -1.46 -2.30
CA GLY A 172 23.79 -2.87 -2.50
C GLY A 172 24.40 -3.17 -3.88
N GLY A 173 24.54 -2.17 -4.76
CA GLY A 173 25.15 -2.32 -6.08
C GLY A 173 24.18 -2.73 -7.19
N GLU A 174 22.87 -2.68 -6.96
CA GLU A 174 21.89 -2.88 -8.04
C GLU A 174 21.84 -1.63 -8.95
N THR A 175 22.63 -1.65 -10.02
CA THR A 175 22.90 -0.47 -10.88
C THR A 175 22.13 -0.41 -12.20
N GLY A 176 21.05 -1.17 -12.38
CA GLY A 176 20.09 -0.96 -13.47
C GLY A 176 19.68 -2.21 -14.26
N THR A 177 18.51 -2.11 -14.90
CA THR A 177 17.76 -2.97 -15.86
C THR A 177 17.78 -4.50 -15.76
N SER A 178 18.65 -5.12 -14.97
CA SER A 178 18.67 -6.57 -14.74
C SER A 178 17.48 -6.99 -13.88
N TYR A 179 16.41 -7.28 -14.61
CA TYR A 179 15.48 -8.40 -14.46
C TYR A 179 14.78 -8.59 -13.11
N GLY A 180 13.51 -8.14 -13.08
CA GLY A 180 12.55 -8.54 -12.06
C GLY A 180 11.27 -7.68 -12.05
N LYS A 181 10.40 -7.85 -13.06
CA LYS A 181 8.93 -7.66 -13.03
C LYS A 181 8.32 -6.36 -12.43
N GLY A 182 9.05 -5.25 -12.39
CA GLY A 182 8.54 -3.93 -11.98
C GLY A 182 8.81 -2.84 -13.03
N LEU A 183 7.88 -1.91 -13.20
CA LEU A 183 8.02 -0.72 -14.06
C LEU A 183 9.09 0.23 -13.50
N GLY A 184 10.36 -0.05 -13.79
CA GLY A 184 11.50 0.82 -13.48
C GLY A 184 12.52 0.20 -12.53
N GLY A 185 13.81 0.44 -12.79
CA GLY A 185 14.89 0.02 -11.90
C GLY A 185 14.86 0.75 -10.54
N PRO A 186 15.77 0.41 -9.61
CA PRO A 186 15.78 0.98 -8.27
C PRO A 186 15.99 2.52 -8.26
N TYR A 187 16.68 3.08 -9.26
CA TYR A 187 16.79 4.54 -9.44
C TYR A 187 15.46 5.21 -9.77
N VAL A 188 14.63 4.60 -10.62
CA VAL A 188 13.31 5.15 -10.99
C VAL A 188 12.39 5.12 -9.76
N HIS A 189 12.36 4.00 -9.03
CA HIS A 189 11.62 3.92 -7.77
C HIS A 189 12.09 4.98 -6.77
N LEU A 190 13.41 5.20 -6.64
CA LEU A 190 13.95 6.22 -5.74
C LEU A 190 13.51 7.63 -6.18
N ALA A 191 13.61 7.94 -7.47
CA ALA A 191 13.24 9.26 -8.00
C ALA A 191 11.74 9.53 -7.81
N VAL A 192 10.89 8.56 -8.13
CA VAL A 192 9.44 8.72 -8.06
C VAL A 192 8.94 8.79 -6.62
N HIS A 193 9.27 7.81 -5.77
CA HIS A 193 8.82 7.82 -4.37
C HIS A 193 9.54 8.88 -3.54
N GLY A 194 10.81 9.19 -3.86
CA GLY A 194 11.54 10.29 -3.24
C GLY A 194 10.95 11.66 -3.59
N GLY A 195 10.55 11.86 -4.85
CA GLY A 195 9.83 13.07 -5.29
C GLY A 195 8.49 13.22 -4.57
N CYS A 196 7.70 12.16 -4.46
CA CYS A 196 6.45 12.18 -3.69
C CYS A 196 6.70 12.47 -2.21
N LEU A 197 7.72 11.83 -1.60
CA LEU A 197 8.12 12.07 -0.21
C LEU A 197 8.46 13.54 0.04
N ILE A 198 9.31 14.14 -0.81
CA ILE A 198 9.72 15.54 -0.68
C ILE A 198 8.51 16.46 -0.90
N GLY A 199 7.68 16.19 -1.91
CA GLY A 199 6.49 16.99 -2.21
C GLY A 199 5.51 17.03 -1.03
N PHE A 200 5.15 15.87 -0.48
CA PHE A 200 4.25 15.78 0.67
C PHE A 200 4.85 16.34 1.95
N LEU A 201 6.15 16.14 2.18
CA LEU A 201 6.82 16.71 3.35
C LEU A 201 6.87 18.25 3.25
N GLY A 202 7.12 18.79 2.05
CA GLY A 202 7.07 20.22 1.79
C GLY A 202 5.68 20.81 2.06
N LEU A 203 4.63 20.10 1.64
CA LEU A 203 3.25 20.50 1.92
C LEU A 203 2.91 20.42 3.42
N ARG A 204 3.35 19.37 4.12
CA ARG A 204 3.13 19.22 5.56
C ARG A 204 3.82 20.31 6.38
N LEU A 205 5.01 20.73 5.96
CA LEU A 205 5.84 21.69 6.69
C LEU A 205 5.61 23.14 6.26
N ASP A 206 4.61 23.39 5.40
CA ASP A 206 4.29 24.73 4.86
C ASP A 206 5.48 25.42 4.18
N TYR A 207 6.47 24.66 3.69
CA TYR A 207 7.65 25.23 3.03
C TYR A 207 7.29 26.03 1.76
N TRP A 208 6.14 25.75 1.15
CA TRP A 208 5.64 26.46 -0.03
C TRP A 208 4.94 27.79 0.30
N ALA A 209 4.48 27.98 1.55
CA ALA A 209 3.86 29.22 1.99
C ALA A 209 4.89 30.34 2.28
N SER A 210 6.19 30.03 2.20
CA SER A 210 7.27 30.98 2.49
C SER A 210 7.83 31.68 1.24
N PHE A 211 7.34 31.34 0.05
CA PHE A 211 7.83 31.84 -1.25
C PHE A 211 6.77 32.61 -2.06
N GLN A 212 5.63 32.94 -1.47
CA GLN A 212 4.63 33.90 -1.99
C GLN A 212 4.72 35.21 -1.23
#